data_AF-Q57Z59-F1
#
_entry.id   AF-Q57Z59-F1
#
_cell.length_a   1.000
_cell.length_b   1.000
_cell.length_c   1.000
_cell.angle_alpha   90.00
_cell.angle_beta   90.00
_cell.angle_gamma   90.00
#
_symmetry.space_group_name_H-M   'P 1'
#
loop_
_entity.id
_entity.type
_entity.pdbx_description
1 polymer ?
#
loop_
_entity_poly.entity_id
_entity_poly.type
_entity_poly.pdbx_seq_one_letter_code
_entity_poly.pdbx_strand_id
1 'polypeptide(L)'
;MQSQMMLMQAMERYGMLDLANSALEQCWDICYDRNLTRHELVEGVLPDAKLQKMEACQRKCIARHFEVMRLMNASREQREKEMLQGLPPGSLGME
;
A
#
# COMPACT_ATOMS: atom_id res chain seq x y z
N MET A 1 -13.42 -28.38 11.01
CA MET A 1 -12.67 -27.89 9.82
C MET A 1 -13.38 -26.77 9.08
N GLN A 2 -14.68 -26.86 8.73
CA GLN A 2 -15.36 -25.81 7.94
C GLN A 2 -15.31 -24.42 8.61
N SER A 3 -15.56 -24.33 9.92
CA SER A 3 -15.47 -23.08 10.68
C SER A 3 -14.07 -22.46 10.67
N GLN A 4 -13.03 -23.29 10.79
CA GLN A 4 -11.64 -22.83 10.71
C GLN A 4 -11.31 -22.26 9.33
N MET A 5 -11.77 -22.91 8.25
CA MET A 5 -11.57 -22.38 6.90
C MET A 5 -12.29 -21.04 6.67
N MET A 6 -13.53 -20.91 7.15
CA MET A 6 -14.26 -19.64 7.08
C MET A 6 -13.56 -18.53 7.86
N LEU A 7 -13.05 -18.85 9.05
CA LEU A 7 -12.30 -17.89 9.88
C LEU A 7 -11.02 -17.42 9.15
N MET A 8 -10.26 -18.34 8.55
CA MET A 8 -9.05 -17.99 7.79
C MET A 8 -9.37 -17.08 6.60
N GLN A 9 -10.43 -17.35 5.84
CA GLN A 9 -10.87 -16.48 4.75
C GLN A 9 -11.33 -15.11 5.23
N ALA A 10 -12.01 -15.05 6.38
CA ALA A 10 -12.43 -13.78 6.97
C ALA A 10 -11.22 -12.93 7.40
N MET A 11 -10.19 -13.56 7.99
CA MET A 11 -8.95 -12.89 8.37
C MET A 11 -8.17 -12.37 7.15
N GLU A 12 -8.09 -13.15 6.07
CA GLU A 12 -7.47 -12.71 4.82
C GLU A 12 -8.19 -11.48 4.23
N ARG A 13 -9.53 -11.53 4.16
CA ARG A 13 -10.34 -10.39 3.70
C ARG A 13 -10.16 -9.16 4.57
N TYR A 14 -10.15 -9.33 5.89
CA TYR A 14 -9.91 -8.24 6.83
C TYR A 14 -8.53 -7.63 6.60
N GLY A 15 -7.48 -8.44 6.46
CA GLY A 15 -6.14 -7.96 6.17
C GLY A 15 -6.04 -7.18 4.86
N MET A 16 -6.73 -7.63 3.80
CA MET A 16 -6.80 -6.88 2.54
C MET A 16 -7.50 -5.53 2.68
N LEU A 17 -8.59 -5.46 3.45
CA LEU A 17 -9.32 -4.21 3.70
C LEU A 17 -8.52 -3.24 4.56
N ASP A 18 -7.84 -3.74 5.59
CA ASP A 18 -6.97 -2.95 6.47
C ASP A 18 -5.81 -2.33 5.67
N LEU A 19 -5.19 -3.12 4.80
CA LEU A 19 -4.17 -2.66 3.87
C LEU A 19 -4.72 -1.61 2.89
N ALA A 20 -5.91 -1.84 2.33
CA ALA A 20 -6.55 -0.88 1.43
C ALA A 20 -6.83 0.45 2.13
N ASN A 21 -7.34 0.42 3.36
CA ASN A 21 -7.57 1.64 4.16
C ASN A 21 -6.25 2.38 4.45
N SER A 22 -5.21 1.65 4.85
CA SER A 22 -3.89 2.23 5.11
C SER A 22 -3.29 2.90 3.86
N ALA A 23 -3.45 2.30 2.69
CA ALA A 23 -2.99 2.87 1.42
C ALA A 23 -3.84 4.08 1.02
N LEU A 24 -5.16 4.05 1.23
CA LEU A 24 -6.04 5.17 0.95
C LEU A 24 -5.74 6.37 1.84
N GLU A 25 -5.50 6.17 3.14
CA GLU A 25 -5.13 7.23 4.09
C GLU A 25 -3.81 7.89 3.68
N GLN A 26 -2.76 7.09 3.44
CA GLN A 26 -1.45 7.64 3.04
C GLN A 26 -1.51 8.37 1.70
N CYS A 27 -2.24 7.84 0.71
CA CYS A 27 -2.40 8.50 -0.56
C CYS A 27 -3.30 9.74 -0.48
N TRP A 28 -4.26 9.78 0.45
CA TRP A 28 -5.04 10.98 0.75
C TRP A 28 -4.13 12.09 1.26
N ASP A 29 -3.31 11.81 2.28
CA ASP A 29 -2.40 12.79 2.88
C ASP A 29 -1.39 13.34 1.87
N ILE A 30 -0.85 12.47 1.01
CA ILE A 30 0.14 12.84 0.01
C ILE A 30 -0.48 13.65 -1.14
N CYS A 31 -1.62 13.20 -1.67
CA CYS A 31 -2.14 13.71 -2.93
C CYS A 31 -3.25 14.76 -2.77
N TYR A 32 -4.00 14.74 -1.67
CA TYR A 32 -5.16 15.61 -1.48
C TYR A 32 -4.96 16.59 -0.33
N ASP A 33 -4.64 16.13 0.88
CA ASP A 33 -4.57 17.00 2.07
C ASP A 33 -3.61 18.19 1.88
N ARG A 34 -2.43 17.93 1.30
CA ARG A 34 -1.44 18.98 1.00
C ARG A 34 -1.84 19.91 -0.15
N ASN A 35 -2.77 19.51 -1.00
CA ASN A 35 -3.16 20.25 -2.20
C ASN A 35 -4.51 20.96 -2.06
N LEU A 36 -5.30 20.65 -1.04
CA LEU A 36 -6.63 21.22 -0.82
C LEU A 36 -6.58 22.28 0.26
N THR A 37 -7.16 23.44 -0.02
CA THR A 37 -7.44 24.42 1.03
C THR A 37 -8.72 24.04 1.76
N ARG A 38 -8.85 24.48 3.01
CA ARG A 38 -10.09 24.28 3.79
C ARG A 38 -11.33 24.83 3.07
N HIS A 39 -11.19 25.95 2.35
CA HIS A 39 -12.28 26.52 1.56
C HIS A 39 -12.72 25.59 0.43
N GLU A 40 -11.78 25.05 -0.34
CA GLU A 40 -12.09 24.12 -1.43
C GLU A 40 -12.75 22.82 -0.94
N LEU A 41 -12.34 22.31 0.23
CA LEU A 41 -12.97 21.15 0.85
C LEU A 41 -14.43 21.41 1.26
N VAL A 42 -14.73 22.62 1.74
CA VAL A 42 -16.08 22.99 2.19
C VAL A 42 -17.00 23.25 1.00
N GLU A 43 -16.52 23.96 -0.01
CA GLU A 43 -17.32 24.28 -1.20
C GLU A 43 -17.55 23.05 -2.10
N GLY A 44 -16.62 22.08 -2.08
CA GLY A 44 -16.69 20.90 -2.95
C GLY A 44 -16.48 21.21 -4.44
N VAL A 45 -16.02 22.43 -4.76
CA VAL A 45 -15.76 22.89 -6.13
C VAL A 45 -14.25 23.08 -6.32
N LEU A 46 -13.70 22.35 -7.29
CA LEU A 46 -12.28 22.38 -7.64
C LEU A 46 -12.13 22.62 -9.14
N PRO A 47 -11.11 23.39 -9.60
CA PRO A 47 -10.79 23.43 -11.02
C PRO A 47 -10.44 22.02 -11.53
N ASP A 48 -10.99 21.62 -12.68
CA ASP A 48 -10.77 20.29 -13.28
C ASP A 48 -9.28 19.93 -13.39
N ALA A 49 -8.45 20.89 -13.81
CA ALA A 49 -7.00 20.69 -13.94
C ALA A 49 -6.32 20.36 -12.59
N LYS A 50 -6.84 20.88 -11.48
CA LYS A 50 -6.35 20.57 -10.13
C LYS A 50 -6.79 19.18 -9.71
N LEU A 51 -8.07 18.83 -9.92
CA LEU A 51 -8.60 17.50 -9.64
C LEU A 51 -7.83 16.42 -10.42
N GLN A 52 -7.64 16.59 -11.73
CA GLN A 52 -6.89 15.65 -12.57
C GLN A 52 -5.46 15.40 -12.09
N LYS A 53 -4.78 16.45 -11.59
CA LYS A 53 -3.42 16.31 -11.01
C LYS A 53 -3.44 15.49 -9.74
N MET A 54 -4.42 15.70 -8.86
CA MET A 54 -4.54 14.93 -7.60
C MET A 54 -4.90 13.47 -7.88
N GLU A 55 -5.80 13.20 -8.82
CA GLU A 55 -6.12 11.82 -9.24
C GLU A 55 -4.91 11.12 -9.89
N ALA A 56 -4.12 11.84 -10.68
CA ALA A 56 -2.89 11.29 -11.25
C ALA A 56 -1.85 10.97 -10.17
N CYS A 57 -1.73 11.81 -9.13
CA CYS A 57 -0.93 11.52 -7.95
C CYS A 57 -1.44 10.27 -7.24
N GLN A 58 -2.75 10.18 -6.97
CA GLN A 58 -3.37 9.06 -6.27
C GLN A 58 -3.07 7.72 -6.95
N ARG A 59 -3.25 7.63 -8.27
CA ARG A 59 -2.95 6.42 -9.06
C ARG A 59 -1.49 6.00 -8.92
N LYS A 60 -0.55 6.96 -8.97
CA LYS A 60 0.89 6.69 -8.80
C LYS A 60 1.21 6.27 -7.37
N CYS A 61 0.59 6.90 -6.38
CA CYS A 61 0.77 6.56 -4.96
C CYS A 61 0.33 5.12 -4.68
N ILE A 62 -0.88 4.74 -5.11
CA ILE A 62 -1.40 3.38 -4.94
C ILE A 62 -0.49 2.36 -5.67
N ALA A 63 -0.09 2.63 -6.91
CA ALA A 63 0.82 1.75 -7.65
C ALA A 63 2.17 1.57 -6.91
N ARG A 64 2.71 2.64 -6.33
CA ARG A 64 3.95 2.60 -5.56
C ARG A 64 3.79 1.80 -4.26
N HIS A 65 2.64 1.89 -3.58
CA HIS A 65 2.34 1.07 -2.41
C HIS A 65 2.43 -0.42 -2.72
N PHE A 66 1.79 -0.87 -3.80
CA PHE A 66 1.85 -2.26 -4.22
C PHE A 66 3.28 -2.69 -4.61
N GLU A 67 4.02 -1.83 -5.31
CA GLU A 67 5.41 -2.12 -5.66
C GLU A 67 6.31 -2.23 -4.43
N VAL A 68 6.18 -1.33 -3.46
CA VAL A 68 6.93 -1.40 -2.19
C VAL A 68 6.59 -2.67 -1.42
N MET A 69 5.30 -3.04 -1.34
CA MET A 69 4.90 -4.29 -0.70
C MET A 69 5.48 -5.51 -1.40
N ARG A 70 5.46 -5.55 -2.73
CA ARG A 70 6.08 -6.61 -3.53
C ARG A 70 7.58 -6.76 -3.19
N LEU A 71 8.31 -5.66 -3.15
CA LEU A 71 9.73 -5.63 -2.80
C LEU A 71 9.97 -6.07 -1.34
N MET A 72 9.13 -5.63 -0.40
CA MET A 72 9.21 -6.05 1.01
C MET A 72 8.96 -7.55 1.17
N ASN A 73 7.98 -8.11 0.47
CA ASN A 73 7.69 -9.55 0.50
C ASN A 73 8.84 -10.36 -0.11
N ALA A 74 9.37 -9.95 -1.28
CA ALA A 74 10.55 -10.59 -1.88
C ALA A 74 11.76 -10.55 -0.94
N SER A 75 12.00 -9.42 -0.26
CA SER A 75 13.06 -9.28 0.75
C SER A 75 12.84 -10.17 1.98
N ARG A 76 11.59 -10.42 2.38
CA ARG A 76 11.26 -11.36 3.48
C ARG A 76 11.55 -12.80 3.06
N GLU A 77 11.04 -13.22 1.90
CA GLU A 77 11.29 -14.55 1.35
C GLU A 77 12.79 -14.84 1.18
N GLN A 78 13.55 -13.84 0.71
CA GLN A 78 14.99 -13.96 0.59
C GLN A 78 15.66 -14.18 1.95
N ARG A 79 15.31 -13.39 2.97
CA ARG A 79 15.84 -13.55 4.33
C ARG A 79 15.48 -14.89 4.96
N GLU A 80 14.27 -15.40 4.69
CA GLU A 80 13.86 -16.74 5.12
C GLU A 80 14.73 -17.82 4.47
N LYS A 81 15.03 -17.69 3.16
CA LYS A 81 15.95 -18.60 2.46
C LYS A 81 17.37 -18.54 3.02
N GLU A 82 17.90 -17.33 3.27
CA GLU A 82 19.22 -17.13 3.87
C GLU A 82 19.30 -17.77 5.26
N MET A 83 18.28 -17.58 6.09
CA MET A 83 18.20 -18.19 7.41
C MET A 83 18.14 -19.72 7.36
N LEU A 84 17.35 -20.30 6.44
CA LEU A 84 17.28 -21.75 6.24
C LEU A 84 18.60 -22.35 5.74
N GLN A 85 19.40 -21.57 5.01
CA GLN A 85 20.71 -21.98 4.49
C GLN A 85 21.88 -21.62 5.44
N GLY A 86 21.61 -20.98 6.57
CA GLY A 86 22.66 -20.51 7.49
C GLY A 86 23.56 -19.42 6.90
N LEU A 87 23.07 -18.68 5.89
CA LEU A 87 23.80 -17.61 5.22
C LEU A 87 23.63 -16.27 5.95
N PRO A 88 24.63 -15.36 5.87
CA PRO A 88 24.48 -14.02 6.42
C PRO A 88 23.42 -13.20 5.64
N PRO A 89 22.77 -12.21 6.29
CA PRO A 89 21.77 -11.37 5.62
C PRO A 89 22.31 -10.69 4.35
N GLY A 90 21.57 -10.77 3.26
CA GLY A 90 21.90 -10.15 1.97
C GLY A 90 22.82 -10.99 1.07
N SER A 91 23.25 -12.18 1.50
CA SER A 91 24.12 -13.06 0.71
C SER A 91 23.51 -13.48 -0.64
N LEU A 92 22.19 -13.57 -0.73
CA LEU A 92 21.49 -13.98 -1.96
C LEU A 92 21.08 -12.79 -2.84
N GLY A 93 21.45 -11.56 -2.47
CA GLY A 93 20.97 -10.32 -3.10
C GLY A 93 21.99 -9.61 -3.99
N MET A 94 23.10 -10.28 -4.32
CA MET A 94 24.25 -9.72 -5.05
C MET A 94 24.22 -10.03 -6.56
N GLU A 95 23.04 -10.16 -7.17
CA GLU A 95 22.85 -10.23 -8.63
C GLU A 95 22.04 -9.04 -9.16
#